data_AF-A0A930DET1-F1
#
_entry.id   AF-A0A930DET1-F1
#
_cell.length_a   1.000
_cell.length_b   1.000
_cell.length_c   1.000
_cell.angle_alpha   90.00
_cell.angle_beta   90.00
_cell.angle_gamma   90.00
#
_symmetry.space_group_name_H-M   'P 1'
#
loop_
_entity.id
_entity.type
_entity.pdbx_description
1 polymer ?
#
loop_
_entity_poly.entity_id
_entity_poly.type
_entity_poly.pdbx_seq_one_letter_code
_entity_poly.pdbx_strand_id
1 'polypeptide(L)'
;GCKDCFEVFNLLINDNIKQIHGNDTHVGKTPKNYHKNDKILPKSIVTDSIDNIFNNEDKKIENLKHKLEDAIKKEDFAQAAILRDKIKTIKEDKEDVV
;
A
#
# COMPACT_ATOMS: atom_id res chain seq x y z
N GLY A 1 10.76 -4.30 -28.67
CA GLY A 1 9.50 -3.98 -27.98
C GLY A 1 9.37 -2.48 -27.86
N CYS A 2 8.15 -1.95 -27.97
CA CYS A 2 7.84 -0.54 -27.76
C CYS A 2 7.66 -0.24 -26.25
N LYS A 3 7.71 1.03 -25.82
CA LYS A 3 7.50 1.42 -24.42
C LYS A 3 6.14 0.96 -23.88
N ASP A 4 5.09 1.19 -24.64
CA ASP A 4 3.71 0.84 -24.27
C ASP A 4 3.53 -0.68 -24.14
N CYS A 5 4.28 -1.44 -24.95
CA CYS A 5 4.33 -2.89 -24.91
C CYS A 5 4.88 -3.38 -23.55
N PHE A 6 5.92 -2.72 -23.02
CA PHE A 6 6.47 -3.07 -21.71
C PHE A 6 5.52 -2.69 -20.57
N GLU A 7 4.78 -1.60 -20.68
CA GLU A 7 3.83 -1.16 -19.65
C GLU A 7 2.68 -2.17 -19.46
N VAL A 8 2.11 -2.68 -20.55
CA VAL A 8 0.99 -3.63 -20.50
C VAL A 8 1.43 -5.02 -20.05
N PHE A 9 2.55 -5.50 -20.57
CA PHE A 9 2.98 -6.89 -20.35
C PHE A 9 3.99 -7.06 -19.22
N ASN A 10 4.32 -5.97 -18.50
CA ASN A 10 5.32 -5.99 -17.42
C ASN A 10 5.07 -7.14 -16.44
N LEU A 11 3.81 -7.30 -15.99
CA LEU A 11 3.47 -8.31 -14.99
C LEU A 11 3.70 -9.75 -15.47
N LEU A 12 3.55 -10.02 -16.77
CA LEU A 12 3.72 -11.37 -17.33
C LEU A 12 5.16 -11.63 -17.77
N ILE A 13 5.88 -10.58 -18.15
CA ILE A 13 7.19 -10.69 -18.79
C ILE A 13 8.32 -10.39 -17.80
N ASN A 14 8.07 -9.76 -16.65
CA ASN A 14 9.09 -9.43 -15.64
C ASN A 14 9.90 -10.64 -15.18
N ASP A 15 9.24 -11.74 -14.84
CA ASP A 15 9.93 -12.94 -14.35
C ASP A 15 10.78 -13.58 -15.46
N ASN A 16 10.25 -13.59 -16.68
CA ASN A 16 10.97 -14.06 -17.86
C ASN A 16 12.20 -13.18 -18.18
N ILE A 17 12.06 -11.85 -18.06
CA ILE A 17 13.16 -10.89 -18.26
C ILE A 17 14.24 -11.10 -17.21
N LYS A 18 13.87 -11.21 -15.92
CA LYS A 18 14.83 -11.47 -14.84
C LYS A 18 15.55 -12.79 -15.02
N GLN A 19 14.85 -13.83 -15.46
CA GLN A 19 15.44 -15.14 -15.69
C GLN A 19 16.46 -15.15 -16.83
N ILE A 20 16.20 -14.41 -17.91
CA ILE A 20 17.09 -14.34 -19.08
C ILE A 20 18.26 -13.37 -18.85
N HIS A 21 17.97 -12.18 -18.30
CA HIS A 21 18.95 -11.10 -18.15
C HIS A 21 19.66 -11.09 -16.80
N GLY A 22 19.27 -11.98 -15.87
CA GLY A 22 19.81 -12.09 -14.52
C GLY A 22 19.29 -11.01 -13.56
N ASN A 23 19.16 -9.77 -14.02
CA ASN A 23 18.55 -8.68 -13.26
C ASN A 23 17.84 -7.69 -14.19
N ASP A 24 16.70 -7.17 -13.76
CA ASP A 24 15.91 -6.16 -14.49
C ASP A 24 16.27 -4.71 -14.10
N THR A 25 17.13 -4.57 -13.10
CA THR A 25 17.60 -3.27 -12.58
C THR A 25 19.11 -3.13 -12.74
N HIS A 26 19.55 -1.95 -13.18
CA HIS A 26 20.97 -1.65 -13.18
C HIS A 26 21.38 -1.21 -11.77
N VAL A 27 22.39 -1.87 -11.21
CA VAL A 27 23.06 -1.47 -9.97
C VAL A 27 24.47 -1.01 -10.30
N GLY A 28 24.88 0.15 -9.78
CA GLY A 28 26.21 0.70 -10.05
C GLY A 28 26.27 2.23 -10.07
N LYS A 29 27.26 2.77 -10.81
CA LYS A 29 27.51 4.21 -10.88
C LYS A 29 26.35 4.93 -11.57
N THR A 30 25.67 5.81 -10.83
CA THR A 30 24.63 6.68 -11.36
C THR A 30 25.27 7.96 -11.92
N PRO A 31 24.88 8.41 -13.13
CA PRO A 31 25.42 9.64 -13.71
C PRO A 31 25.01 10.86 -12.87
N LYS A 32 25.91 11.86 -12.74
CA LYS A 32 25.71 13.04 -11.89
C LYS A 32 24.43 13.84 -12.20
N ASN A 33 23.94 13.77 -13.44
CA ASN A 33 22.75 14.48 -13.91
C ASN A 33 21.53 13.56 -14.07
N TYR A 34 21.49 12.41 -13.40
CA TYR A 34 20.32 11.54 -13.42
C TYR A 34 19.18 12.18 -12.64
N HIS A 35 18.21 12.75 -13.34
CA HIS A 35 16.94 13.12 -12.77
C HIS A 35 16.06 11.88 -12.73
N LYS A 36 15.77 11.34 -11.53
CA LYS A 36 14.69 10.35 -11.38
C LYS A 36 13.41 11.03 -11.85
N ASN A 37 12.97 10.70 -13.05
CA ASN A 37 11.60 10.97 -13.43
C ASN A 37 10.77 9.93 -12.70
N ASP A 38 10.29 10.27 -11.51
CA ASP A 38 9.33 9.46 -10.74
C ASP A 38 7.98 9.27 -11.48
N LYS A 39 7.88 9.77 -12.72
CA LYS A 39 6.83 9.48 -13.70
C LYS A 39 7.05 8.12 -14.37
N ILE A 40 7.20 7.07 -13.57
CA ILE A 40 6.78 5.75 -14.03
C ILE A 40 5.26 5.77 -13.89
N LEU A 41 4.56 5.24 -14.91
CA LEU A 41 3.10 5.20 -14.96
C LEU A 41 2.54 4.85 -13.59
N PRO A 42 1.51 5.58 -13.13
CA PRO A 42 0.91 5.29 -11.85
C PRO A 42 0.47 3.84 -11.87
N LYS A 43 1.02 3.07 -10.94
CA LYS A 43 0.48 1.80 -10.42
C LYS A 43 -1.05 1.86 -10.24
N SER A 44 -1.58 3.08 -10.09
CA SER A 44 -2.94 3.48 -9.84
C SER A 44 -3.98 3.08 -10.92
N ILE A 45 -3.76 3.09 -12.24
CA ILE A 45 -4.93 2.89 -13.15
C ILE A 45 -5.55 1.48 -13.07
N VAL A 46 -4.74 0.45 -12.78
CA VAL A 46 -5.25 -0.92 -12.57
C VAL A 46 -5.44 -1.28 -11.10
N THR A 47 -4.76 -0.61 -10.16
CA THR A 47 -4.90 -0.89 -8.72
C THR A 47 -5.84 0.08 -8.00
N ASP A 48 -6.23 1.22 -8.56
CA ASP A 48 -7.11 2.20 -7.87
C ASP A 48 -8.46 1.61 -7.52
N SER A 49 -8.96 0.66 -8.31
CA SER A 49 -10.23 -0.01 -8.02
C SER A 49 -10.11 -1.10 -6.95
N ILE A 50 -8.92 -1.66 -6.74
CA ILE A 50 -8.65 -2.70 -5.72
C ILE A 50 -8.12 -2.07 -4.43
N ASP A 51 -7.15 -1.15 -4.52
CA ASP A 51 -6.54 -0.44 -3.40
C ASP A 51 -7.56 0.42 -2.64
N ASN A 52 -8.50 1.08 -3.32
CA ASN A 52 -9.57 1.84 -2.62
C ASN A 52 -10.50 0.96 -1.77
N ILE A 53 -10.63 -0.34 -2.07
CA ILE A 53 -11.46 -1.26 -1.28
C ILE A 53 -10.76 -1.58 0.05
N PHE A 54 -9.46 -1.91 0.02
CA PHE A 54 -8.68 -2.21 1.22
C PHE A 54 -8.36 -0.98 2.08
N ASN A 55 -8.20 0.20 1.46
CA ASN A 55 -7.81 1.43 2.15
C ASN A 55 -8.91 2.01 3.06
N ASN A 56 -10.20 1.73 2.80
CA ASN A 56 -11.29 2.32 3.57
C ASN A 56 -11.34 1.79 5.01
N GLU A 57 -11.09 0.50 5.20
CA GLU A 57 -11.11 -0.12 6.52
C GLU A 57 -9.86 0.21 7.33
N ASP A 58 -8.69 0.22 6.68
CA ASP A 58 -7.44 0.61 7.33
C ASP A 58 -7.48 2.09 7.77
N LYS A 59 -8.05 2.99 6.95
CA LYS A 59 -8.31 4.39 7.34
C LYS A 59 -9.31 4.50 8.50
N LYS A 60 -10.35 3.67 8.54
CA LYS A 60 -11.31 3.65 9.67
C LYS A 60 -10.60 3.21 10.96
N ILE A 61 -9.78 2.17 10.90
CA ILE A 61 -9.00 1.68 12.04
C ILE A 61 -8.02 2.75 12.52
N GLU A 62 -7.33 3.43 11.61
CA GLU A 62 -6.39 4.50 11.92
C GLU A 62 -7.08 5.67 12.63
N ASN A 63 -8.23 6.12 12.12
CA ASN A 63 -9.04 7.16 12.77
C ASN A 63 -9.54 6.74 14.17
N LEU A 64 -9.94 5.48 14.34
CA LEU A 64 -10.39 4.97 15.65
C LEU A 64 -9.23 4.90 16.65
N LYS A 65 -8.02 4.51 16.20
CA LYS A 65 -6.81 4.54 17.03
C LYS A 65 -6.48 5.95 17.51
N HIS A 66 -6.57 6.95 16.62
CA HIS A 66 -6.35 8.34 17.01
C HIS A 66 -7.36 8.81 18.07
N LYS A 67 -8.66 8.50 17.88
CA LYS A 67 -9.71 8.83 18.86
C LYS A 67 -9.48 8.16 20.21
N LEU A 68 -8.98 6.93 20.21
CA LEU A 68 -8.64 6.20 21.44
C LEU A 68 -7.47 6.89 22.17
N GLU A 69 -6.44 7.31 21.44
CA GLU A 69 -5.31 8.03 22.02
C GLU A 69 -5.74 9.38 22.62
N ASP A 70 -6.63 10.11 21.94
CA ASP A 70 -7.21 11.35 22.46
C ASP A 70 -8.06 11.12 23.72
N ALA A 71 -8.83 10.04 23.78
CA ALA A 71 -9.62 9.69 24.97
C ALA A 71 -8.72 9.33 26.16
N ILE A 72 -7.61 8.62 25.93
CA ILE A 72 -6.60 8.32 26.95
C ILE A 72 -5.94 9.60 27.45
N LYS A 73 -5.55 10.51 26.55
CA LYS A 73 -4.97 11.82 26.91
C LYS A 73 -5.93 12.66 27.75
N LYS A 74 -7.23 12.52 27.55
CA LYS A 74 -8.29 13.20 28.31
C LYS A 74 -8.73 12.43 29.57
N GLU A 75 -8.11 11.30 29.87
CA GLU A 75 -8.45 10.42 31.00
C GLU A 75 -9.91 9.88 30.95
N ASP A 76 -10.56 9.89 29.79
CA ASP A 76 -11.90 9.34 29.59
C ASP A 76 -11.79 7.83 29.29
N PHE A 77 -11.55 7.06 30.35
CA PHE A 77 -11.35 5.61 30.25
C PHE A 77 -12.61 4.85 29.83
N ALA A 78 -13.80 5.40 30.10
CA ALA A 78 -15.06 4.81 29.68
C ALA A 78 -15.18 4.80 28.15
N GLN A 79 -14.90 5.95 27.52
CA GLN A 79 -14.86 6.03 26.06
C GLN A 79 -13.69 5.25 25.44
N ALA A 80 -12.52 5.26 26.09
CA ALA A 80 -11.36 4.51 25.61
C ALA A 80 -11.62 3.00 25.55
N ALA A 81 -12.31 2.43 26.55
CA ALA A 81 -12.71 1.01 26.55
C ALA A 81 -13.63 0.68 25.36
N ILE A 82 -14.66 1.50 25.13
CA ILE A 82 -15.60 1.32 24.01
C ILE A 82 -14.87 1.40 22.65
N LEU A 83 -13.94 2.35 22.50
CA LEU A 83 -13.15 2.50 21.27
C LEU A 83 -12.19 1.32 21.06
N ARG A 84 -11.60 0.79 22.14
CA ARG A 84 -10.73 -0.38 22.09
C ARG A 84 -11.47 -1.61 21.59
N ASP A 85 -12.64 -1.88 22.14
CA ASP A 85 -13.44 -3.06 21.78
C ASP A 85 -13.91 -2.96 20.32
N LYS A 86 -14.32 -1.76 19.87
CA LYS A 86 -14.65 -1.49 18.46
C LYS A 86 -13.48 -1.77 17.52
N ILE A 87 -12.26 -1.35 17.88
CA ILE A 87 -11.06 -1.64 17.06
C ILE A 87 -10.79 -3.15 17.00
N LYS A 88 -11.03 -3.89 18.10
CA LYS A 88 -10.83 -5.34 18.15
C LYS A 88 -11.82 -6.07 17.23
N THR A 89 -13.11 -5.74 17.32
CA THR A 89 -14.15 -6.35 16.46
C THR A 89 -13.85 -6.15 14.97
N ILE A 90 -13.54 -4.93 14.54
CA ILE A 90 -13.22 -4.62 13.13
C ILE A 90 -11.96 -5.34 12.65
N LYS A 91 -11.01 -5.62 13.55
CA LYS A 91 -9.79 -6.38 13.20
C LYS A 91 -10.05 -7.88 13.09
N GLU A 92 -10.85 -8.44 14.00
CA GLU A 92 -11.23 -9.86 13.96
C GLU A 92 -12.06 -10.16 12.71
N ASP A 93 -13.03 -9.30 12.37
CA ASP A 93 -13.82 -9.40 11.13
C ASP A 93 -12.94 -9.39 9.85
N LYS A 94 -11.75 -8.77 9.90
CA LYS A 94 -10.78 -8.71 8.79
C LYS A 94 -9.88 -9.95 8.72
N GLU A 95 -9.63 -10.63 9.84
CA GLU A 95 -8.85 -11.87 9.91
C GLU A 95 -9.67 -13.09 9.46
N ASP A 96 -11.00 -13.09 9.65
CA ASP A 96 -11.89 -14.20 9.28
C ASP A 96 -12.20 -14.31 7.77
N VAL A 97 -11.80 -13.31 6.97
CA VAL A 97 -12.10 -13.23 5.51
C VAL A 97 -10.90 -13.68 4.64
N VAL A 98 -9.82 -14.20 5.25
CA VAL A 98 -8.59 -14.64 4.56
C VAL A 98 -8.42 -16.15 4.63
#